data_AF-A0A965CRE9-F1
#
_entry.id   AF-A0A965CRE9-F1
#
_cell.length_a   1.000
_cell.length_b   1.000
_cell.length_c   1.000
_cell.angle_alpha   90.00
_cell.angle_beta   90.00
_cell.angle_gamma   90.00
#
_symmetry.space_group_name_H-M   'P 1'
#
loop_
_entity.id
_entity.type
_entity.pdbx_description
1 polymer ?
#
loop_
_entity_poly.entity_id
_entity_poly.type
_entity_poly.pdbx_seq_one_letter_code
_entity_poly.pdbx_strand_id
1 'polypeptide(L)'
;MGNGTRGESGIDIQCLDCHRAELAKKTLNQLKPEESLYAALQPGRFFYSDSAEVTVTRRHGSALYHVRESVSPDEKKRRLLTGKVSGKELEIPLFKPGSHHNLKGHERLTCDSCHAAWAPQCYGCHIGFDANQKQWDHLLDRKTPGRWIESRWAVESGLPALGVDEQGRITTFVPGMNLILEKPGAEKIIRHQLFSALSPHTTRLEARSCGSCHRNDQALGIIDKHVTHPDHPEWILPRGWIDDGQDKPGESSNPRARSLNLSEIQKIRRVGNCLPCHHQEERFFQDFKSWRSDLPEDHPPL
;
A
#
# COMPACT_ATOMS: atom_id res chain seq x y z
N MET A 1 -1.51 -6.39 -12.69
CA MET A 1 -2.82 -6.70 -12.07
C MET A 1 -2.76 -8.17 -11.67
N GLY A 2 -3.28 -8.56 -10.50
CA GLY A 2 -3.23 -9.95 -10.03
C GLY A 2 -3.98 -10.91 -10.97
N ASN A 3 -3.69 -12.21 -10.88
CA ASN A 3 -4.23 -13.22 -11.81
C ASN A 3 -5.71 -13.57 -11.55
N GLY A 4 -6.43 -12.76 -10.78
CA GLY A 4 -7.82 -13.01 -10.38
C GLY A 4 -7.99 -14.12 -9.34
N THR A 5 -6.90 -14.70 -8.84
CA THR A 5 -6.92 -15.77 -7.83
C THR A 5 -7.26 -15.20 -6.46
N ARG A 6 -8.35 -15.70 -5.86
CA ARG A 6 -8.82 -15.22 -4.55
C ARG A 6 -7.74 -15.46 -3.48
N GLY A 7 -7.33 -14.39 -2.79
CA GLY A 7 -6.32 -14.46 -1.71
C GLY A 7 -4.87 -14.28 -2.14
N GLU A 8 -4.60 -14.06 -3.43
CA GLU A 8 -3.30 -13.55 -3.90
C GLU A 8 -3.01 -12.15 -3.37
N SER A 9 -1.73 -11.77 -3.37
CA SER A 9 -1.35 -10.41 -3.06
C SER A 9 -1.87 -9.45 -4.13
N GLY A 10 -2.50 -8.35 -3.70
CA GLY A 10 -2.85 -7.27 -4.62
C GLY A 10 -1.63 -6.49 -5.13
N ILE A 11 -0.50 -6.56 -4.41
CA ILE A 11 0.73 -5.83 -4.76
C ILE A 11 1.68 -6.79 -5.48
N ASP A 12 1.94 -6.51 -6.75
CA ASP A 12 2.93 -7.27 -7.53
C ASP A 12 4.25 -6.51 -7.66
N ILE A 13 4.20 -5.27 -8.13
CA ILE A 13 5.38 -4.42 -8.28
C ILE A 13 5.85 -3.95 -6.90
N GLN A 14 7.10 -4.27 -6.56
CA GLN A 14 7.78 -3.84 -5.35
C GLN A 14 9.01 -2.98 -5.68
N CYS A 15 9.48 -2.22 -4.69
CA CYS A 15 10.63 -1.33 -4.86
C CYS A 15 11.87 -2.08 -5.39
N LEU A 16 12.14 -3.28 -4.87
CA LEU A 16 13.28 -4.07 -5.30
C LEU A 16 13.13 -4.64 -6.71
N ASP A 17 11.95 -4.65 -7.32
CA ASP A 17 11.82 -5.04 -8.73
C ASP A 17 12.43 -4.01 -9.69
N CYS A 18 12.62 -2.77 -9.22
CA CYS A 18 13.21 -1.68 -10.00
C CYS A 18 14.52 -1.16 -9.42
N HIS A 19 14.77 -1.29 -8.11
CA HIS A 19 15.90 -0.63 -7.43
C HIS A 19 17.05 -1.58 -7.06
N ARG A 20 16.89 -2.90 -7.16
CA ARG A 20 17.96 -3.86 -6.82
C ARG A 20 19.13 -3.83 -7.82
N ALA A 21 20.28 -4.37 -7.44
CA ALA A 21 21.44 -4.46 -8.34
C ALA A 21 21.10 -5.22 -9.63
N GLU A 22 20.57 -6.44 -9.52
CA GLU A 22 20.27 -7.32 -10.66
C GLU A 22 18.77 -7.57 -10.81
N LEU A 23 18.17 -7.21 -11.94
CA LEU A 23 16.74 -7.38 -12.18
C LEU A 23 16.37 -8.82 -12.53
N ALA A 24 15.14 -9.20 -12.20
CA ALA A 24 14.54 -10.39 -12.80
C ALA A 24 14.15 -10.07 -14.26
N LYS A 25 14.40 -11.03 -15.15
CA LYS A 25 14.11 -10.90 -16.58
C LYS A 25 13.47 -12.19 -17.09
N LYS A 26 12.73 -12.06 -18.19
CA LYS A 26 12.30 -13.19 -19.02
C LYS A 26 12.54 -12.89 -20.48
N THR A 27 12.78 -13.92 -21.27
CA THR A 27 12.95 -13.78 -22.72
C THR A 27 11.61 -13.51 -23.39
N LEU A 28 11.63 -12.89 -24.58
CA LEU A 28 10.39 -12.54 -25.30
C LEU A 28 9.49 -13.74 -25.63
N ASN A 29 10.06 -14.93 -25.82
CA ASN A 29 9.29 -16.16 -26.05
C ASN A 29 8.62 -16.72 -24.77
N GLN A 30 8.93 -16.18 -23.59
CA GLN A 30 8.30 -16.53 -22.31
C GLN A 30 7.18 -15.56 -21.93
N LEU A 31 6.85 -14.58 -22.79
CA LEU A 31 5.71 -13.70 -22.59
C LEU A 31 4.40 -14.50 -22.72
N LYS A 32 3.45 -14.23 -21.82
CA LYS A 32 2.07 -14.70 -21.96
C LYS A 32 1.41 -14.07 -23.20
N PRO A 33 0.33 -14.66 -23.75
CA PRO A 33 -0.37 -14.08 -24.90
C PRO A 33 -0.81 -12.63 -24.70
N GLU A 34 -1.36 -12.31 -23.52
CA GLU A 34 -1.77 -10.95 -23.16
C GLU A 34 -0.57 -9.98 -23.09
N GLU A 35 0.58 -10.48 -22.65
CA GLU A 35 1.80 -9.69 -22.55
C GLU A 35 2.42 -9.42 -23.91
N SER A 36 2.33 -10.40 -24.81
CA SER A 36 2.73 -10.28 -26.21
C SER A 36 1.82 -9.30 -26.95
N LEU A 37 0.51 -9.36 -26.71
CA LEU A 37 -0.45 -8.42 -27.28
C LEU A 37 -0.19 -6.99 -26.80
N TYR A 38 0.03 -6.79 -25.49
CA TYR A 38 0.35 -5.47 -24.97
C TYR A 38 1.64 -4.90 -25.56
N ALA A 39 2.67 -5.74 -25.73
CA ALA A 39 3.91 -5.34 -26.39
C ALA A 39 3.67 -4.93 -27.86
N ALA A 40 2.86 -5.69 -28.59
CA ALA A 40 2.52 -5.42 -29.99
C ALA A 40 1.66 -4.15 -30.19
N LEU A 41 0.81 -3.80 -29.21
CA LEU A 41 -0.06 -2.62 -29.26
C LEU A 41 0.65 -1.29 -28.91
N GLN A 42 1.93 -1.34 -28.53
CA GLN A 42 2.73 -0.15 -28.25
C GLN A 42 4.06 -0.18 -29.02
N PRO A 43 4.01 -0.31 -30.37
CA PRO A 43 5.20 -0.26 -31.19
C PRO A 43 5.80 1.14 -31.04
N GLY A 44 7.11 1.26 -30.80
CA GLY A 44 7.70 2.57 -30.52
C GLY A 44 8.24 2.74 -29.10
N ARG A 45 7.53 2.18 -28.12
CA ARG A 45 7.76 2.44 -26.68
C ARG A 45 8.47 1.29 -25.98
N PHE A 46 8.31 0.08 -26.50
CA PHE A 46 8.97 -1.13 -26.04
C PHE A 46 10.02 -1.53 -27.05
N PHE A 47 11.16 -0.85 -27.07
CA PHE A 47 12.25 -1.27 -27.93
C PHE A 47 13.33 -1.98 -27.12
N TYR A 48 13.29 -3.29 -27.33
CA TYR A 48 14.37 -4.27 -27.42
C TYR A 48 15.68 -3.79 -26.83
N SER A 49 16.01 -4.35 -25.67
CA SER A 49 17.41 -4.65 -25.46
C SER A 49 17.88 -5.48 -26.65
N ASP A 50 19.13 -5.31 -27.07
CA ASP A 50 19.80 -6.26 -27.97
C ASP A 50 19.77 -7.71 -27.41
N SER A 51 19.30 -7.90 -26.17
CA SER A 51 19.20 -9.18 -25.45
C SER A 51 17.87 -9.93 -25.58
N ALA A 52 16.84 -9.40 -26.29
CA ALA A 52 15.53 -10.07 -26.43
C ALA A 52 14.87 -10.48 -25.08
N GLU A 53 15.03 -9.62 -24.06
CA GLU A 53 14.54 -9.84 -22.70
C GLU A 53 13.72 -8.65 -22.19
N VAL A 54 12.84 -8.93 -21.24
CA VAL A 54 12.01 -7.93 -20.55
C VAL A 54 12.19 -8.06 -19.04
N THR A 55 12.40 -6.92 -18.38
CA THR A 55 12.38 -6.83 -16.91
C THR A 55 11.04 -7.28 -16.36
N VAL A 56 11.03 -8.06 -15.29
CA VAL A 56 9.80 -8.54 -14.65
C VAL A 56 9.79 -8.33 -13.15
N THR A 57 8.59 -8.28 -12.59
CA THR A 57 8.41 -8.43 -11.14
C THR A 57 8.87 -9.81 -10.69
N ARG A 58 9.48 -9.91 -9.52
CA ARG A 58 9.92 -11.21 -8.99
C ARG A 58 8.76 -12.07 -8.52
N ARG A 59 7.66 -11.44 -8.09
CA ARG A 59 6.54 -12.11 -7.45
C ARG A 59 5.70 -12.86 -8.47
N HIS A 60 5.19 -12.18 -9.50
CA HIS A 60 4.34 -12.82 -10.52
C HIS A 60 5.00 -12.94 -11.90
N GLY A 61 6.22 -12.45 -12.08
CA GLY A 61 6.87 -12.44 -13.39
C GLY A 61 6.20 -11.48 -14.38
N SER A 62 5.48 -10.48 -13.88
CA SER A 62 4.77 -9.52 -14.70
C SER A 62 5.75 -8.58 -15.38
N ALA A 63 5.58 -8.37 -16.68
CA ALA A 63 6.47 -7.50 -17.44
C ALA A 63 6.41 -6.02 -17.00
N LEU A 64 7.59 -5.48 -16.69
CA LEU A 64 7.85 -4.07 -16.40
C LEU A 64 8.35 -3.37 -17.67
N TYR A 65 7.46 -3.27 -18.66
CA TYR A 65 7.85 -2.85 -20.02
C TYR A 65 8.48 -1.46 -20.13
N HIS A 66 8.28 -0.60 -19.14
CA HIS A 66 8.81 0.77 -19.11
C HIS A 66 10.15 0.87 -18.39
N VAL A 67 10.68 -0.25 -17.88
CA VAL A 67 11.96 -0.32 -17.16
C VAL A 67 12.99 -0.99 -18.05
N ARG A 68 14.04 -0.23 -18.43
CA ARG A 68 15.16 -0.74 -19.22
C ARG A 68 16.48 -0.55 -18.51
N GLU A 69 17.41 -1.44 -18.80
CA GLU A 69 18.82 -1.26 -18.47
C GLU A 69 19.54 -0.72 -19.71
N SER A 70 20.44 0.23 -19.50
CA SER A 70 21.29 0.82 -20.52
C SER A 70 22.71 0.97 -19.99
N VAL A 71 23.68 1.18 -20.86
CA VAL A 71 25.05 1.51 -20.45
C VAL A 71 25.30 2.97 -20.80
N SER A 72 25.85 3.75 -19.87
CA SER A 72 26.25 5.14 -20.12
C SER A 72 27.47 5.18 -21.06
N PRO A 73 27.80 6.35 -21.66
CA PRO A 73 29.07 6.54 -22.36
C PRO A 73 30.30 6.13 -21.54
N ASP A 74 30.25 6.32 -20.21
CA ASP A 74 31.32 5.94 -19.27
C ASP A 74 31.28 4.46 -18.83
N GLU A 75 30.65 3.58 -19.60
CA GLU A 75 30.50 2.13 -19.33
C GLU A 75 29.76 1.75 -18.02
N LYS A 76 29.07 2.70 -17.38
CA LYS A 76 28.27 2.41 -16.17
C LYS A 76 26.88 1.90 -16.54
N LYS A 77 26.47 0.79 -15.93
CA LYS A 77 25.08 0.33 -16.00
C LYS A 77 24.15 1.39 -15.41
N ARG A 78 23.14 1.79 -16.17
CA ARG A 78 22.06 2.69 -15.78
C ARG A 78 20.72 1.98 -15.96
N ARG A 79 19.73 2.43 -15.21
CA ARG A 79 18.36 1.94 -15.32
C ARG A 79 17.43 3.11 -15.52
N LEU A 80 16.52 2.97 -16.48
CA LEU A 80 15.65 4.04 -16.92
C LEU A 80 14.20 3.59 -16.86
N LEU A 81 13.35 4.47 -16.33
CA LEU A 81 11.89 4.39 -16.39
C LEU A 81 11.38 5.38 -17.43
N THR A 82 10.61 4.91 -18.41
CA THR A 82 9.97 5.79 -19.40
C THR A 82 8.53 6.11 -19.01
N GLY A 83 8.22 7.37 -18.76
CA GLY A 83 6.88 7.82 -18.40
C GLY A 83 5.84 7.54 -19.50
N LYS A 84 4.73 6.90 -19.15
CA LYS A 84 3.67 6.50 -20.12
C LYS A 84 3.04 7.67 -20.88
N VAL A 85 2.84 8.79 -20.22
CA VAL A 85 2.16 9.98 -20.78
C VAL A 85 3.17 10.91 -21.41
N SER A 86 4.21 11.31 -20.68
CA SER A 86 5.19 12.31 -21.12
C SER A 86 6.26 11.74 -22.07
N GLY A 87 6.48 10.43 -22.08
CA GLY A 87 7.63 9.81 -22.76
C GLY A 87 8.99 10.13 -22.13
N LYS A 88 9.03 10.92 -21.04
CA LYS A 88 10.28 11.33 -20.39
C LYS A 88 10.96 10.13 -19.74
N GLU A 89 12.27 10.05 -19.91
CA GLU A 89 13.11 9.07 -19.24
C GLU A 89 13.55 9.58 -17.86
N LEU A 90 13.42 8.72 -16.86
CA LEU A 90 13.82 8.96 -15.49
C LEU A 90 14.83 7.90 -15.08
N GLU A 91 15.97 8.33 -14.53
CA GLU A 91 16.93 7.38 -13.98
C GLU A 91 16.42 6.76 -12.69
N ILE A 92 16.45 5.43 -12.62
CA ILE A 92 16.08 4.68 -11.44
C ILE A 92 17.35 4.50 -10.59
N PRO A 93 17.43 5.11 -9.40
CA PRO A 93 18.59 4.95 -8.55
C PRO A 93 18.67 3.52 -8.01
N LEU A 94 19.88 2.99 -7.88
CA LEU A 94 20.07 1.73 -7.18
C LEU A 94 19.84 1.91 -5.68
N PHE A 95 19.20 0.92 -5.07
CA PHE A 95 19.08 0.83 -3.63
C PHE A 95 20.47 0.73 -3.00
N LYS A 96 20.73 1.62 -2.04
CA LYS A 96 21.94 1.61 -1.22
C LYS A 96 21.51 1.47 0.25
N PRO A 97 21.91 0.39 0.95
CA PRO A 97 21.58 0.26 2.35
C PRO A 97 22.26 1.37 3.15
N GLY A 98 21.49 1.98 4.03
CA GLY A 98 21.95 2.99 5.00
C GLY A 98 21.74 2.51 6.43
N SER A 99 22.25 3.26 7.42
CA SER A 99 22.14 2.94 8.85
C SER A 99 20.70 2.64 9.29
N HIS A 100 19.73 3.45 8.82
CA HIS A 100 18.33 3.32 9.19
C HIS A 100 17.59 2.12 8.55
N HIS A 101 18.19 1.49 7.53
CA HIS A 101 17.60 0.30 6.88
C HIS A 101 17.78 -0.98 7.71
N ASN A 102 18.64 -0.95 8.74
CA ASN A 102 18.98 -2.10 9.57
C ASN A 102 18.62 -1.89 11.05
N LEU A 103 17.69 -0.97 11.36
CA LEU A 103 17.25 -0.72 12.73
C LEU A 103 16.56 -1.95 13.33
N LYS A 104 16.94 -2.32 14.57
CA LYS A 104 16.30 -3.43 15.27
C LYS A 104 14.83 -3.10 15.56
N GLY A 105 13.96 -4.09 15.39
CA GLY A 105 12.51 -3.95 15.53
C GLY A 105 11.78 -3.43 14.28
N HIS A 106 12.52 -3.07 13.22
CA HIS A 106 11.98 -2.56 11.95
C HIS A 106 12.05 -3.60 10.81
N GLU A 107 12.45 -4.83 11.10
CA GLU A 107 12.76 -5.87 10.11
C GLU A 107 11.55 -6.28 9.25
N ARG A 108 10.33 -6.08 9.76
CA ARG A 108 9.09 -6.41 9.05
C ARG A 108 8.65 -5.31 8.07
N LEU A 109 9.20 -4.10 8.16
CA LEU A 109 8.72 -2.97 7.37
C LEU A 109 9.07 -3.10 5.88
N THR A 110 8.13 -2.70 5.04
CA THR A 110 8.37 -2.48 3.60
C THR A 110 8.98 -1.10 3.37
N CYS A 111 9.64 -0.87 2.24
CA CYS A 111 10.18 0.45 1.90
C CYS A 111 9.08 1.53 1.90
N ASP A 112 7.88 1.20 1.40
CA ASP A 112 6.74 2.11 1.35
C ASP A 112 6.26 2.52 2.75
N SER A 113 6.46 1.68 3.77
CA SER A 113 6.08 2.03 5.15
C SER A 113 6.80 3.28 5.66
N CYS A 114 8.03 3.51 5.19
CA CYS A 114 8.87 4.65 5.56
C CYS A 114 8.87 5.75 4.48
N HIS A 115 8.87 5.38 3.20
CA HIS A 115 9.12 6.31 2.10
C HIS A 115 7.87 6.77 1.35
N ALA A 116 6.70 6.14 1.53
CA ALA A 116 5.47 6.64 0.91
C ALA A 116 5.05 7.96 1.55
N ALA A 117 4.95 9.02 0.76
CA ALA A 117 4.60 10.34 1.27
C ALA A 117 3.10 10.50 1.53
N TRP A 118 2.27 9.85 0.72
CA TRP A 118 0.81 9.89 0.84
C TRP A 118 0.16 8.74 0.06
N ALA A 119 -1.09 8.42 0.36
CA ALA A 119 -1.90 7.52 -0.43
C ALA A 119 -3.33 8.08 -0.51
N PRO A 120 -4.08 7.80 -1.59
CA PRO A 120 -5.49 8.15 -1.65
C PRO A 120 -6.26 7.40 -0.55
N GLN A 121 -7.17 8.10 0.11
CA GLN A 121 -8.02 7.57 1.17
C GLN A 121 -9.49 7.82 0.80
N CYS A 122 -10.33 6.80 0.93
CA CYS A 122 -11.76 6.88 0.61
C CYS A 122 -12.56 6.33 1.79
N TYR A 123 -12.93 7.20 2.75
CA TYR A 123 -13.57 6.74 3.98
C TYR A 123 -15.09 6.65 3.91
N GLY A 124 -15.72 7.26 2.90
CA GLY A 124 -17.17 7.27 2.75
C GLY A 124 -17.63 6.63 1.46
N CYS A 125 -18.37 5.52 1.56
CA CYS A 125 -19.05 4.89 0.42
C CYS A 125 -20.44 4.40 0.84
N HIS A 126 -21.45 4.67 0.02
CA HIS A 126 -22.79 4.11 0.14
C HIS A 126 -23.17 3.49 -1.20
N ILE A 127 -23.64 2.25 -1.14
CA ILE A 127 -24.07 1.49 -2.30
C ILE A 127 -25.52 1.08 -2.08
N GLY A 128 -26.41 1.69 -2.85
CA GLY A 128 -27.84 1.40 -2.87
C GLY A 128 -28.27 0.71 -4.16
N PHE A 129 -29.42 0.05 -4.14
CA PHE A 129 -30.03 -0.56 -5.32
C PHE A 129 -31.34 0.13 -5.68
N ASP A 130 -31.45 0.59 -6.93
CA ASP A 130 -32.67 1.14 -7.50
C ASP A 130 -33.27 0.14 -8.52
N ALA A 131 -34.40 -0.46 -8.16
CA ALA A 131 -35.12 -1.42 -8.99
C ALA A 131 -35.74 -0.80 -10.25
N ASN A 132 -35.97 0.52 -10.27
CA ASN A 132 -36.63 1.22 -11.38
C ASN A 132 -35.67 1.61 -12.50
N GLN A 133 -34.37 1.45 -12.29
CA GLN A 133 -33.35 1.75 -13.29
C GLN A 133 -32.84 0.49 -14.00
N LYS A 134 -31.92 0.66 -14.94
CA LYS A 134 -31.25 -0.44 -15.66
C LYS A 134 -29.74 -0.30 -15.59
N GLN A 135 -29.03 -1.41 -15.49
CA GLN A 135 -27.57 -1.46 -15.51
C GLN A 135 -27.09 -2.53 -16.51
N TRP A 136 -25.85 -2.38 -16.99
CA TRP A 136 -25.19 -3.45 -17.74
C TRP A 136 -24.85 -4.63 -16.83
N ASP A 137 -25.37 -5.79 -17.17
CA ASP A 137 -25.03 -7.05 -16.51
C ASP A 137 -23.89 -7.71 -17.28
N HIS A 138 -22.70 -7.75 -16.66
CA HIS A 138 -21.51 -8.35 -17.27
C HIS A 138 -21.59 -9.89 -17.39
N LEU A 139 -22.47 -10.56 -16.64
CA LEU A 139 -22.67 -12.02 -16.75
C LEU A 139 -23.62 -12.37 -17.89
N LEU A 140 -24.63 -11.54 -18.11
CA LEU A 140 -25.64 -11.74 -19.16
C LEU A 140 -25.35 -10.96 -20.46
N ASP A 141 -24.31 -10.13 -20.45
CA ASP A 141 -23.88 -9.26 -21.54
C ASP A 141 -25.01 -8.41 -22.13
N ARG A 142 -25.88 -7.88 -21.26
CA ARG A 142 -27.04 -7.07 -21.65
C ARG A 142 -27.48 -6.14 -20.53
N LYS A 143 -28.30 -5.14 -20.87
CA LYS A 143 -28.95 -4.31 -19.85
C LYS A 143 -30.07 -5.09 -19.14
N THR A 144 -30.03 -5.13 -17.81
CA THR A 144 -31.07 -5.75 -16.96
C THR A 144 -31.74 -4.69 -16.07
N PRO A 145 -32.97 -4.92 -15.58
CA PRO A 145 -33.59 -4.10 -14.55
C PRO A 145 -32.80 -4.14 -13.24
N GLY A 146 -32.84 -3.05 -12.49
CA GLY A 146 -32.00 -2.84 -11.32
C GLY A 146 -30.72 -2.08 -11.65
N ARG A 147 -30.35 -1.14 -10.79
CA ARG A 147 -29.08 -0.44 -10.86
C ARG A 147 -28.50 -0.26 -9.46
N TRP A 148 -27.23 -0.63 -9.31
CA TRP A 148 -26.44 -0.24 -8.16
C TRP A 148 -25.95 1.19 -8.35
N ILE A 149 -26.20 2.03 -7.35
CA ILE A 149 -25.82 3.44 -7.33
C ILE A 149 -24.82 3.61 -6.20
N GLU A 150 -23.63 4.09 -6.55
CA GLU A 150 -22.56 4.37 -5.61
C GLU A 150 -22.48 5.88 -5.35
N SER A 151 -22.49 6.23 -4.07
CA SER A 151 -22.20 7.57 -3.56
C SER A 151 -20.90 7.52 -2.76
N ARG A 152 -20.04 8.51 -2.93
CA ARG A 152 -18.74 8.59 -2.25
C ARG A 152 -18.55 9.94 -1.59
N TRP A 153 -17.98 9.94 -0.38
CA TRP A 153 -17.61 11.15 0.37
C TRP A 153 -16.33 10.91 1.16
N ALA A 154 -15.78 11.96 1.77
CA ALA A 154 -14.53 11.90 2.54
C ALA A 154 -13.38 11.24 1.76
N VAL A 155 -13.18 11.72 0.52
CA VAL A 155 -12.05 11.35 -0.33
C VAL A 155 -10.93 12.35 -0.08
N GLU A 156 -9.78 11.85 0.36
CA GLU A 156 -8.63 12.68 0.71
C GLU A 156 -7.31 12.03 0.30
N SER A 157 -6.21 12.77 0.43
CA SER A 157 -4.85 12.26 0.29
C SER A 157 -4.10 12.53 1.58
N GLY A 158 -3.50 11.48 2.15
CA GLY A 158 -2.83 11.59 3.44
C GLY A 158 -1.92 10.41 3.70
N LEU A 159 -1.33 10.36 4.89
CA LEU A 159 -0.50 9.22 5.29
C LEU A 159 -1.35 7.94 5.35
N PRO A 160 -0.95 6.86 4.66
CA PRO A 160 -1.63 5.58 4.79
C PRO A 160 -1.43 4.98 6.18
N ALA A 161 -2.43 4.21 6.62
CA ALA A 161 -2.30 3.38 7.80
C ALA A 161 -1.27 2.27 7.56
N LEU A 162 -0.62 1.82 8.63
CA LEU A 162 0.25 0.64 8.61
C LEU A 162 -0.55 -0.59 9.03
N GLY A 163 -0.30 -1.70 8.35
CA GLY A 163 -0.95 -2.98 8.63
C GLY A 163 -0.03 -4.14 8.28
N VAL A 164 -0.49 -5.34 8.59
CA VAL A 164 0.24 -6.58 8.31
C VAL A 164 -0.31 -7.20 7.03
N ASP A 165 0.56 -7.37 6.05
CA ASP A 165 0.23 -8.06 4.79
C ASP A 165 0.17 -9.58 4.96
N GLU A 166 -0.22 -10.28 3.90
CA GLU A 166 -0.39 -11.73 3.90
C GLU A 166 0.92 -12.53 4.02
N GLN A 167 2.09 -11.87 3.97
CA GLN A 167 3.40 -12.45 4.29
C GLN A 167 3.89 -12.07 5.70
N GLY A 168 3.07 -11.36 6.48
CA GLY A 168 3.45 -10.92 7.82
C GLY A 168 4.35 -9.68 7.84
N ARG A 169 4.59 -9.02 6.70
CA ARG A 169 5.34 -7.75 6.64
C ARG A 169 4.41 -6.59 7.00
N ILE A 170 4.99 -5.52 7.51
CA ILE A 170 4.28 -4.28 7.81
C ILE A 170 4.37 -3.39 6.57
N THR A 171 3.23 -3.05 5.97
CA THR A 171 3.13 -2.22 4.77
C THR A 171 2.02 -1.17 4.90
N THR A 172 1.90 -0.32 3.89
CA THR A 172 0.86 0.70 3.78
C THR A 172 -0.48 0.12 3.33
N PHE A 173 -1.55 0.53 4.00
CA PHE A 173 -2.93 0.19 3.70
C PHE A 173 -3.75 1.46 3.47
N VAL A 174 -4.77 1.33 2.61
CA VAL A 174 -5.79 2.35 2.37
C VAL A 174 -7.18 1.74 2.57
N PRO A 175 -8.21 2.55 2.87
CA PRO A 175 -9.60 2.10 2.81
C PRO A 175 -9.87 1.46 1.45
N GLY A 176 -10.20 0.17 1.45
CA GLY A 176 -10.57 -0.57 0.25
C GLY A 176 -12.08 -0.53 0.05
N MET A 177 -12.82 -0.95 1.08
CA MET A 177 -14.29 -0.97 1.11
C MET A 177 -14.74 -0.54 2.50
N ASN A 178 -14.75 0.77 2.76
CA ASN A 178 -15.44 1.34 3.90
C ASN A 178 -16.82 1.80 3.43
N LEU A 179 -17.82 0.95 3.61
CA LEU A 179 -19.09 1.10 2.93
C LEU A 179 -20.31 0.77 3.78
N ILE A 180 -21.41 1.40 3.37
CA ILE A 180 -22.78 1.06 3.73
C ILE A 180 -23.40 0.40 2.49
N LEU A 181 -23.91 -0.81 2.61
CA LEU A 181 -24.57 -1.55 1.53
C LEU A 181 -26.04 -1.79 1.88
N GLU A 182 -26.91 -1.27 1.03
CA GLU A 182 -28.34 -1.47 1.06
C GLU A 182 -28.76 -2.42 -0.05
N LYS A 183 -29.01 -3.67 0.35
CA LYS A 183 -29.43 -4.75 -0.55
C LYS A 183 -30.97 -4.78 -0.64
N PRO A 184 -31.55 -5.07 -1.83
CA PRO A 184 -32.97 -5.35 -1.95
C PRO A 184 -33.39 -6.53 -1.06
N GLY A 185 -34.45 -6.33 -0.27
CA GLY A 185 -34.97 -7.37 0.62
C GLY A 185 -34.04 -7.74 1.80
N ALA A 186 -32.99 -6.96 2.08
CA ALA A 186 -32.30 -7.06 3.36
C ALA A 186 -33.11 -6.39 4.46
N GLU A 187 -33.28 -7.09 5.59
CA GLU A 187 -33.83 -6.48 6.80
C GLU A 187 -32.83 -5.54 7.50
N LYS A 188 -31.53 -5.69 7.21
CA LYS A 188 -30.45 -4.93 7.85
C LYS A 188 -29.49 -4.32 6.83
N ILE A 189 -29.13 -3.07 7.07
CA ILE A 189 -28.06 -2.36 6.37
C ILE A 189 -26.72 -3.03 6.73
N ILE A 190 -25.94 -3.38 5.71
CA ILE A 190 -24.62 -3.98 5.89
C ILE A 190 -23.58 -2.86 5.99
N ARG A 191 -22.71 -2.92 6.98
CA ARG A 191 -21.55 -2.03 7.11
C ARG A 191 -20.28 -2.87 7.08
N HIS A 192 -19.35 -2.49 6.22
CA HIS A 192 -18.03 -3.12 6.14
C HIS A 192 -16.96 -2.05 6.17
N GLN A 193 -15.89 -2.31 6.92
CA GLN A 193 -14.70 -1.49 6.98
C GLN A 193 -13.51 -2.37 6.63
N LEU A 194 -13.21 -2.45 5.34
CA LEU A 194 -12.10 -3.23 4.82
C LEU A 194 -11.02 -2.30 4.32
N PHE A 195 -9.78 -2.60 4.70
CA PHE A 195 -8.61 -1.95 4.12
C PHE A 195 -7.92 -2.89 3.13
N SER A 196 -7.12 -2.31 2.25
CA SER A 196 -6.35 -3.05 1.25
C SER A 196 -4.91 -2.56 1.27
N ALA A 197 -3.97 -3.50 1.22
CA ALA A 197 -2.57 -3.17 1.04
C ALA A 197 -2.40 -2.45 -0.30
N LEU A 198 -1.67 -1.34 -0.29
CA LEU A 198 -1.39 -0.55 -1.48
C LEU A 198 0.07 -0.09 -1.44
N SER A 199 0.78 -0.21 -2.56
CA SER A 199 2.02 0.54 -2.79
C SER A 199 1.68 1.82 -3.57
N PRO A 200 1.56 2.98 -2.90
CA PRO A 200 1.05 4.19 -3.55
C PRO A 200 2.04 4.81 -4.53
N HIS A 201 3.30 4.37 -4.53
CA HIS A 201 4.39 4.91 -5.38
C HIS A 201 4.55 6.44 -5.30
N THR A 202 4.13 7.04 -4.19
CA THR A 202 4.38 8.45 -3.80
C THR A 202 5.69 8.57 -3.04
N THR A 203 6.65 7.72 -3.43
CA THR A 203 7.91 7.46 -2.74
C THR A 203 8.79 8.71 -2.77
N ARG A 204 9.36 9.08 -1.62
CA ARG A 204 10.35 10.16 -1.49
C ARG A 204 11.71 9.61 -1.06
N LEU A 205 12.75 10.39 -1.32
CA LEU A 205 14.10 10.07 -0.87
C LEU A 205 14.16 10.06 0.66
N GLU A 206 13.56 11.08 1.29
CA GLU A 206 13.44 11.18 2.74
C GLU A 206 12.37 10.24 3.27
N ALA A 207 12.71 9.48 4.32
CA ALA A 207 11.74 8.72 5.07
C ALA A 207 10.93 9.64 6.00
N ARG A 208 9.72 9.21 6.36
CA ARG A 208 8.93 9.82 7.44
C ARG A 208 9.69 9.75 8.77
N SER A 209 9.45 10.73 9.66
CA SER A 209 10.08 10.76 10.99
C SER A 209 9.58 9.63 11.90
N CYS A 210 10.33 9.28 12.95
CA CYS A 210 9.89 8.30 13.95
C CYS A 210 8.52 8.66 14.54
N GLY A 211 8.31 9.95 14.87
CA GLY A 211 7.03 10.43 15.42
C GLY A 211 5.84 10.22 14.47
N SER A 212 6.10 10.20 13.16
CA SER A 212 5.07 9.93 12.17
C SER A 212 4.46 8.54 12.31
N CYS A 213 5.18 7.53 12.81
CA CYS A 213 4.63 6.19 13.09
C CYS A 213 4.32 6.00 14.59
N HIS A 214 5.26 6.40 15.45
CA HIS A 214 5.25 6.06 16.87
C HIS A 214 4.32 6.93 17.72
N ARG A 215 3.86 8.07 17.19
CA ARG A 215 3.01 9.04 17.89
C ARG A 215 1.83 9.53 17.05
N ASN A 216 1.42 8.73 16.07
CA ASN A 216 0.36 9.11 15.13
C ASN A 216 -0.66 7.99 14.98
N ASP A 217 -1.85 8.24 15.49
CA ASP A 217 -2.95 7.28 15.50
C ASP A 217 -3.46 6.92 14.11
N GLN A 218 -3.46 7.86 13.16
CA GLN A 218 -3.79 7.59 11.76
C GLN A 218 -2.79 6.60 11.14
N ALA A 219 -1.50 6.73 11.45
CA ALA A 219 -0.48 5.78 10.99
C ALA A 219 -0.67 4.37 11.57
N LEU A 220 -1.25 4.27 12.77
CA LEU A 220 -1.56 3.01 13.43
C LEU A 220 -2.94 2.46 13.01
N GLY A 221 -3.67 3.20 12.17
CA GLY A 221 -5.00 2.84 11.71
C GLY A 221 -6.09 3.03 12.76
N ILE A 222 -5.83 3.76 13.84
CA ILE A 222 -6.81 4.03 14.90
C ILE A 222 -7.91 4.97 14.35
N ILE A 223 -9.17 4.66 14.68
CA ILE A 223 -10.31 5.51 14.35
C ILE A 223 -10.26 6.79 15.17
N ASP A 224 -10.09 7.93 14.50
CA ASP A 224 -10.00 9.25 15.16
C ASP A 224 -11.34 9.98 15.19
N LYS A 225 -12.16 9.79 14.15
CA LYS A 225 -13.48 10.39 14.02
C LYS A 225 -14.38 9.57 13.10
N HIS A 226 -15.61 10.01 12.96
CA HIS A 226 -16.53 9.53 11.95
C HIS A 226 -16.74 10.59 10.87
N VAL A 227 -16.98 10.14 9.64
CA VAL A 227 -17.26 10.99 8.48
C VAL A 227 -18.70 10.77 8.03
N THR A 228 -19.43 11.87 7.87
CA THR A 228 -20.84 11.87 7.49
C THR A 228 -21.01 12.38 6.07
N HIS A 229 -21.91 11.79 5.30
CA HIS A 229 -22.25 12.28 3.97
C HIS A 229 -22.91 13.67 4.05
N PRO A 230 -22.57 14.64 3.18
CA PRO A 230 -23.12 16.00 3.25
C PRO A 230 -24.64 16.08 3.18
N ASP A 231 -25.26 15.28 2.31
CA ASP A 231 -26.71 15.30 2.06
C ASP A 231 -27.48 14.18 2.79
N HIS A 232 -26.77 13.27 3.45
CA HIS A 232 -27.34 12.05 4.05
C HIS A 232 -26.76 11.84 5.45
N PRO A 233 -27.30 12.50 6.48
CA PRO A 233 -26.74 12.47 7.84
C PRO A 233 -26.71 11.09 8.49
N GLU A 234 -27.51 10.14 8.00
CA GLU A 234 -27.55 8.74 8.41
C GLU A 234 -26.39 7.91 7.85
N TRP A 235 -25.70 8.40 6.81
CA TRP A 235 -24.54 7.74 6.22
C TRP A 235 -23.26 8.18 6.93
N ILE A 236 -22.98 7.48 8.02
CA ILE A 236 -21.84 7.72 8.89
C ILE A 236 -20.91 6.51 8.85
N LEU A 237 -19.63 6.75 8.57
CA LEU A 237 -18.58 5.73 8.54
C LEU A 237 -17.34 6.17 9.32
N PRO A 238 -16.60 5.23 9.92
CA PRO A 238 -15.38 5.55 10.68
C PRO A 238 -14.24 6.02 9.77
N ARG A 239 -13.47 7.00 10.23
CA ARG A 239 -12.18 7.39 9.64
C ARG A 239 -11.05 6.73 10.42
N GLY A 240 -10.60 5.59 9.90
CA GLY A 240 -9.61 4.73 10.54
C GLY A 240 -9.93 3.28 10.18
N TRP A 241 -9.31 2.34 10.88
CA TRP A 241 -9.42 0.90 10.61
C TRP A 241 -9.78 0.08 11.85
N ILE A 242 -9.34 0.50 13.03
CA ILE A 242 -9.55 -0.21 14.29
C ILE A 242 -9.84 0.79 15.42
N ASP A 243 -10.70 0.42 16.37
CA ASP A 243 -10.90 1.20 17.59
C ASP A 243 -9.68 1.13 18.50
N ASP A 244 -9.40 2.20 19.26
CA ASP A 244 -8.30 2.17 20.22
C ASP A 244 -8.59 1.16 21.35
N GLY A 245 -7.58 0.37 21.70
CA GLY A 245 -7.70 -0.68 22.71
C GLY A 245 -8.37 -1.98 22.24
N GLN A 246 -8.80 -2.10 20.98
CA GLN A 246 -9.47 -3.30 20.49
C GLN A 246 -8.52 -4.50 20.31
N ASP A 247 -8.91 -5.66 20.85
CA ASP A 247 -8.12 -6.89 20.73
C ASP A 247 -8.14 -7.49 19.33
N LYS A 248 -9.33 -7.52 18.70
CA LYS A 248 -9.51 -8.08 17.35
C LYS A 248 -8.98 -7.09 16.31
N PRO A 249 -8.00 -7.48 15.48
CA PRO A 249 -7.52 -6.62 14.39
C PRO A 249 -8.62 -6.29 13.37
N GLY A 250 -8.53 -5.11 12.78
CA GLY A 250 -9.35 -4.67 11.67
C GLY A 250 -9.19 -5.56 10.42
N GLU A 251 -10.28 -5.72 9.69
CA GLU A 251 -10.37 -6.65 8.56
C GLU A 251 -9.83 -6.04 7.25
N SER A 252 -9.26 -6.87 6.39
CA SER A 252 -8.78 -6.46 5.07
C SER A 252 -9.46 -7.24 3.95
N SER A 253 -9.47 -6.67 2.75
CA SER A 253 -9.97 -7.33 1.54
C SER A 253 -9.25 -8.66 1.25
N ASN A 254 -7.96 -8.77 1.61
CA ASN A 254 -7.26 -10.04 1.70
C ASN A 254 -7.43 -10.61 3.12
N PRO A 255 -8.02 -11.81 3.29
CA PRO A 255 -8.34 -12.39 4.61
C PRO A 255 -7.12 -12.77 5.45
N ARG A 256 -5.91 -12.82 4.84
CA ARG A 256 -4.65 -13.07 5.55
C ARG A 256 -3.95 -11.77 5.99
N ALA A 257 -4.43 -10.62 5.55
CA ALA A 257 -3.94 -9.31 5.94
C ALA A 257 -4.89 -8.67 6.97
N ARG A 258 -4.35 -7.76 7.79
CA ARG A 258 -5.07 -7.18 8.94
C ARG A 258 -4.44 -5.87 9.41
N SER A 259 -5.16 -5.12 10.25
CA SER A 259 -4.56 -4.01 10.98
C SER A 259 -3.46 -4.50 11.92
N LEU A 260 -2.67 -3.57 12.46
CA LEU A 260 -1.88 -3.85 13.65
C LEU A 260 -2.81 -4.28 14.80
N ASN A 261 -2.35 -5.23 15.62
CA ASN A 261 -3.10 -5.66 16.81
C ASN A 261 -2.74 -4.80 18.04
N LEU A 262 -3.50 -4.97 19.12
CA LEU A 262 -3.30 -4.21 20.35
C LEU A 262 -1.85 -4.26 20.88
N SER A 263 -1.24 -5.45 20.90
CA SER A 263 0.14 -5.61 21.38
C SER A 263 1.16 -4.92 20.47
N GLU A 264 0.97 -4.97 19.15
CA GLU A 264 1.82 -4.28 18.17
C GLU A 264 1.69 -2.76 18.34
N ILE A 265 0.47 -2.23 18.44
CA ILE A 265 0.18 -0.81 18.66
C ILE A 265 0.83 -0.30 19.96
N GLN A 266 0.66 -1.03 21.07
CA GLN A 266 1.26 -0.67 22.36
C GLN A 266 2.79 -0.66 22.30
N LYS A 267 3.42 -1.64 21.63
CA LYS A 267 4.88 -1.66 21.44
C LYS A 267 5.36 -0.45 20.64
N ILE A 268 4.63 -0.08 19.58
CA ILE A 268 4.98 1.07 18.75
C ILE A 268 4.85 2.37 19.54
N ARG A 269 3.72 2.58 20.24
CA ARG A 269 3.48 3.78 21.07
C ARG A 269 4.48 3.91 22.22
N ARG A 270 4.94 2.80 22.81
CA ARG A 270 5.97 2.81 23.88
C ARG A 270 7.27 3.48 23.44
N VAL A 271 7.73 3.22 22.21
CA VAL A 271 8.88 3.94 21.65
C VAL A 271 8.54 5.41 21.44
N GLY A 272 7.30 5.71 21.06
CA GLY A 272 6.76 7.07 20.92
C GLY A 272 6.89 7.91 22.19
N ASN A 273 6.78 7.31 23.38
CA ASN A 273 6.95 8.02 24.66
C ASN A 273 8.36 8.58 24.87
N CYS A 274 9.37 8.04 24.17
CA CYS A 274 10.76 8.49 24.29
C CYS A 274 11.08 9.68 23.36
N LEU A 275 10.36 9.81 22.25
CA LEU A 275 10.62 10.82 21.20
C LEU A 275 10.44 12.29 21.61
N PRO A 276 9.70 12.68 22.68
CA PRO A 276 9.72 14.06 23.17
C PRO A 276 11.04 14.46 23.81
N CYS A 277 11.79 13.52 24.40
CA CYS A 277 13.01 13.80 25.15
C CYS A 277 14.29 13.38 24.40
N HIS A 278 14.15 12.50 23.41
CA HIS A 278 15.28 11.95 22.66
C HIS A 278 15.16 12.18 21.16
N HIS A 279 16.30 12.50 20.55
CA HIS A 279 16.47 12.66 19.12
C HIS A 279 16.57 11.31 18.40
N GLN A 280 15.97 11.22 17.21
CA GLN A 280 15.86 9.98 16.43
C GLN A 280 17.23 9.41 15.98
N GLU A 281 18.29 10.22 15.98
CA GLU A 281 19.66 9.83 15.62
C GLU A 281 20.43 9.19 16.78
N GLU A 282 19.88 9.22 17.99
CA GLU A 282 20.53 8.69 19.17
C GLU A 282 20.74 7.16 19.06
N ARG A 283 21.92 6.71 19.51
CA ARG A 283 22.36 5.31 19.33
C ARG A 283 21.42 4.30 19.98
N PHE A 284 20.72 4.68 21.05
CA PHE A 284 19.85 3.74 21.76
C PHE A 284 18.64 3.32 20.89
N PHE A 285 18.20 4.12 19.92
CA PHE A 285 17.15 3.72 18.98
C PHE A 285 17.63 2.68 17.95
N GLN A 286 18.94 2.46 17.78
CA GLN A 286 19.47 1.41 16.90
C GLN A 286 19.13 0.01 17.43
N ASP A 287 19.12 -0.15 18.76
CA ASP A 287 18.70 -1.36 19.47
C ASP A 287 17.97 -1.02 20.77
N PHE A 288 16.75 -0.52 20.63
CA PHE A 288 15.91 -0.06 21.74
C PHE A 288 15.63 -1.16 22.77
N LYS A 289 15.55 -2.43 22.34
CA LYS A 289 15.25 -3.54 23.23
C LYS A 289 16.39 -3.80 24.21
N SER A 290 17.63 -3.80 23.71
CA SER A 290 18.81 -3.98 24.55
C SER A 290 18.94 -2.81 25.53
N TRP A 291 18.87 -1.58 25.04
CA TRP A 291 18.98 -0.37 25.86
C TRP A 291 17.90 -0.22 26.94
N ARG A 292 16.65 -0.64 26.65
CA ARG A 292 15.58 -0.59 27.66
C ARG A 292 15.95 -1.37 28.92
N SER A 293 16.72 -2.45 28.79
CA SER A 293 17.11 -3.29 29.92
C SER A 293 18.12 -2.60 30.84
N ASP A 294 18.77 -1.54 30.34
CA ASP A 294 19.85 -0.81 31.00
C ASP A 294 19.43 0.63 31.40
N LEU A 295 18.12 0.92 31.45
CA LEU A 295 17.64 2.25 31.83
C LEU A 295 18.01 2.55 33.29
N PRO A 296 18.58 3.74 33.58
CA PRO A 296 18.93 4.13 34.93
C PRO A 296 17.67 4.27 35.81
N GLU A 297 17.83 4.09 37.12
CA GLU A 297 16.72 4.07 38.09
C GLU A 297 15.91 5.37 38.15
N ASP A 298 16.49 6.50 37.70
CA ASP A 298 15.84 7.81 37.62
C ASP A 298 15.05 8.04 36.32
N HIS A 299 15.06 7.07 35.40
CA HIS A 299 14.28 7.15 34.17
C HIS A 299 12.79 6.86 34.45
N PRO A 300 11.85 7.68 33.93
CA PRO A 300 10.42 7.42 34.10
C PRO A 300 10.04 5.99 33.65
N PRO A 301 9.17 5.28 34.39
CA PRO A 301 8.74 3.95 34.02
C PRO A 301 7.98 3.97 32.67
N LEU A 302 8.32 3.01 31.80
CA LEU A 302 7.84 2.87 30.41
C LEU A 302 6.80 1.77 30.20
#